data_AF-A0A1A8RCW8-F1
#
_entry.id   AF-A0A1A8RCW8-F1
#
_cell.length_a   1.000
_cell.length_b   1.000
_cell.length_c   1.000
_cell.angle_alpha   90.00
_cell.angle_beta   90.00
_cell.angle_gamma   90.00
#
_symmetry.space_group_name_H-M   'P 1'
#
loop_
_entity.id
_entity.type
_entity.pdbx_description
1 polymer ?
#
loop_
_entity_poly.entity_id
_entity_poly.type
_entity_poly.pdbx_seq_one_letter_code
_entity_poly.pdbx_strand_id
1 'polypeptide(L)'
;MAFSDQFRAWKIWNATGRQPRYVDLSQITSTCKDMAASVETSLQRPAWLQGRYLLVRYEDLAHNPEAKATEIYRFVGLEMEDRVRMWIAKNTNSNVSTSSEWNYKFSTTRDSKVTAESWRLRLSFDIVRTVQILCNDTLALLGYRQVHSAAELRNLSHSLVEHRIFQPVT
;
A
#
# COMPACT_ATOMS: atom_id res chain seq x y z
N MET A 1 21.17 -8.34 10.79
CA MET A 1 19.91 -8.19 10.02
C MET A 1 19.75 -9.46 9.20
N ALA A 2 18.75 -10.28 9.51
CA ALA A 2 18.39 -11.39 8.62
C ALA A 2 18.02 -10.81 7.24
N PHE A 3 18.44 -11.47 6.15
CA PHE A 3 18.16 -11.13 4.74
C PHE A 3 18.97 -9.99 4.07
N SER A 4 20.07 -9.49 4.65
CA SER A 4 20.85 -8.39 4.05
C SER A 4 21.36 -8.69 2.63
N ASP A 5 21.77 -9.93 2.36
CA ASP A 5 22.40 -10.30 1.09
C ASP A 5 21.42 -10.42 -0.07
N GLN A 6 20.20 -10.90 0.18
CA GLN A 6 19.14 -11.03 -0.84
C GLN A 6 18.75 -9.69 -1.46
N PHE A 7 18.84 -8.60 -0.70
CA PHE A 7 18.47 -7.25 -1.15
C PHE A 7 19.67 -6.38 -1.54
N ARG A 8 20.89 -6.94 -1.62
CA ARG A 8 22.08 -6.15 -1.94
C ARG A 8 21.98 -5.48 -3.32
N ALA A 9 21.49 -6.23 -4.33
CA ALA A 9 21.27 -5.71 -5.68
C ALA A 9 20.29 -4.54 -5.70
N TRP A 10 19.18 -4.68 -4.96
CA TRP A 10 18.14 -3.66 -4.82
C TRP A 10 18.67 -2.40 -4.13
N LYS A 11 19.49 -2.54 -3.08
CA LYS A 11 20.13 -1.40 -2.41
C LYS A 11 21.07 -0.64 -3.35
N ILE A 12 21.87 -1.36 -4.15
CA ILE A 12 22.77 -0.74 -5.15
C ILE A 12 21.96 0.01 -6.19
N TRP A 13 20.91 -0.61 -6.74
CA TRP A 13 20.03 0.04 -7.70
C TRP A 13 19.42 1.31 -7.12
N ASN A 14 18.90 1.22 -5.90
CA ASN A 14 18.26 2.34 -5.23
C ASN A 14 19.21 3.52 -5.00
N ALA A 15 20.47 3.25 -4.68
CA ALA A 15 21.48 4.29 -4.44
C ALA A 15 22.04 4.89 -5.73
N THR A 16 22.18 4.09 -6.79
CA THR A 16 22.88 4.49 -8.02
C THR A 16 21.95 4.91 -9.15
N GLY A 17 20.66 4.57 -9.06
CA GLY A 17 19.71 4.72 -10.16
C GLY A 17 20.03 3.82 -11.37
N ARG A 18 20.89 2.80 -11.20
CA ARG A 18 21.27 1.86 -12.26
C ARG A 18 20.92 0.44 -11.86
N GLN A 19 20.07 -0.21 -12.64
CA GLN A 19 19.66 -1.60 -12.41
C GLN A 19 20.86 -2.56 -12.62
N PRO A 20 21.27 -3.32 -11.60
CA PRO A 20 22.23 -4.42 -11.78
C PRO A 20 21.63 -5.54 -12.64
N ARG A 21 22.47 -6.18 -13.48
CA ARG A 21 22.04 -7.24 -14.42
C ARG A 21 21.39 -8.47 -13.76
N TYR A 22 21.71 -8.72 -12.49
CA TYR A 22 21.26 -9.90 -11.74
C TYR A 22 20.07 -9.60 -10.81
N VAL A 23 19.40 -8.45 -10.96
CA VAL A 23 18.12 -8.21 -10.29
C VAL A 23 17.04 -9.02 -10.99
N ASP A 24 16.45 -9.96 -10.27
CA ASP A 24 15.29 -10.71 -10.73
C ASP A 24 14.01 -9.87 -10.57
N LEU A 25 13.31 -9.64 -11.68
CA LEU A 25 12.06 -8.89 -11.76
C LEU A 25 10.83 -9.80 -11.97
N SER A 26 11.05 -11.11 -12.12
CA SER A 26 9.97 -12.08 -12.38
C SER A 26 8.96 -12.11 -11.24
N GLN A 27 9.43 -12.02 -9.99
CA GLN A 27 8.56 -11.99 -8.81
C GLN A 27 7.61 -10.80 -8.81
N ILE A 28 8.08 -9.61 -9.21
CA ILE A 28 7.23 -8.41 -9.32
C ILE A 28 6.14 -8.64 -10.37
N THR A 29 6.55 -9.12 -11.54
CA THR A 29 5.62 -9.39 -12.64
C THR A 29 4.57 -10.43 -12.24
N SER A 30 4.98 -11.52 -11.59
CA SER A 30 4.05 -12.56 -11.10
C SER A 30 3.07 -11.96 -10.10
N THR A 31 3.57 -11.23 -9.10
CA THR A 31 2.75 -10.62 -8.06
C THR A 31 1.71 -9.66 -8.65
N CYS A 32 2.11 -8.83 -9.61
CA CYS A 32 1.21 -7.88 -10.25
C CYS A 32 0.13 -8.58 -11.10
N LYS A 33 0.48 -9.67 -11.78
CA LYS A 33 -0.49 -10.50 -12.51
C LYS A 33 -1.47 -11.20 -11.57
N ASP A 34 -0.99 -11.78 -10.48
CA ASP A 34 -1.82 -12.45 -9.48
C ASP A 34 -2.80 -11.48 -8.81
N MET A 35 -2.33 -10.26 -8.50
CA MET A 35 -3.17 -9.18 -8.01
C MET A 35 -4.22 -8.77 -9.04
N ALA A 36 -3.83 -8.54 -10.29
CA ALA A 36 -4.77 -8.16 -11.35
C ALA A 36 -5.86 -9.23 -11.55
N ALA A 37 -5.48 -10.50 -11.67
CA ALA A 37 -6.42 -11.61 -11.82
C ALA A 37 -7.42 -11.72 -10.65
N SER A 38 -6.94 -11.49 -9.42
CA SER A 38 -7.79 -11.49 -8.22
C SER A 38 -8.80 -10.33 -8.26
N VAL A 39 -8.34 -9.14 -8.63
CA VAL A 39 -9.19 -7.95 -8.72
C VAL A 39 -10.20 -8.08 -9.86
N GLU A 40 -9.77 -8.53 -11.04
CA GLU A 40 -10.66 -8.79 -12.18
C GLU A 40 -11.75 -9.80 -11.83
N THR A 41 -11.40 -10.90 -11.16
CA THR A 41 -12.37 -11.89 -10.67
C THR A 41 -13.39 -11.24 -9.73
N SER A 42 -12.94 -10.35 -8.84
CA SER A 42 -13.83 -9.62 -7.95
C SER A 42 -14.78 -8.67 -8.69
N LEU A 43 -14.29 -8.02 -9.76
CA LEU A 43 -15.06 -7.10 -10.60
C LEU A 43 -16.08 -7.82 -11.49
N GLN A 44 -15.81 -9.06 -11.89
CA GLN A 44 -16.76 -9.92 -12.62
C GLN A 44 -17.95 -10.36 -11.76
N ARG A 45 -17.86 -10.23 -10.44
CA ARG A 45 -18.96 -10.47 -9.48
C ARG A 45 -19.63 -11.83 -9.65
N PRO A 46 -18.87 -12.94 -9.73
CA PRO A 46 -19.48 -14.26 -9.90
C PRO A 46 -20.37 -14.60 -8.70
N ALA A 47 -21.46 -15.32 -8.94
CA ALA A 47 -22.49 -15.59 -7.93
C ALA A 47 -21.94 -16.20 -6.62
N TRP A 48 -20.89 -17.02 -6.70
CA TRP A 48 -20.28 -17.65 -5.53
C TRP A 48 -19.48 -16.68 -4.64
N LEU A 49 -19.11 -15.49 -5.16
CA LEU A 49 -18.29 -14.48 -4.48
C LEU A 49 -19.14 -13.33 -3.91
N GLN A 50 -20.38 -13.17 -4.37
CA GLN A 50 -21.30 -12.14 -3.91
C GLN A 50 -21.53 -12.27 -2.40
N GLY A 51 -21.43 -11.13 -1.69
CA GLY A 51 -21.48 -11.05 -0.23
C GLY A 51 -20.31 -11.70 0.51
N ARG A 52 -19.31 -12.27 -0.18
CA ARG A 52 -18.19 -13.03 0.42
C ARG A 52 -16.81 -12.40 0.20
N TYR A 53 -16.74 -11.32 -0.57
CA TYR A 53 -15.49 -10.62 -0.84
C TYR A 53 -15.61 -9.11 -0.66
N LEU A 54 -14.61 -8.55 0.02
CA LEU A 54 -14.42 -7.12 0.19
C LEU A 54 -12.99 -6.76 -0.24
N LEU A 55 -12.86 -5.90 -1.25
CA LEU A 55 -11.57 -5.37 -1.65
C LEU A 55 -11.26 -4.13 -0.80
N VAL A 56 -10.20 -4.21 0.00
CA VAL A 56 -9.70 -3.08 0.78
C VAL A 56 -8.30 -2.71 0.31
N ARG A 57 -8.16 -1.52 -0.26
CA ARG A 57 -6.85 -0.97 -0.64
C ARG A 57 -6.17 -0.37 0.59
N TYR A 58 -4.89 -0.68 0.78
CA TYR A 58 -4.13 -0.32 1.97
C TYR A 58 -4.09 1.20 2.21
N GLU A 59 -3.95 2.00 1.16
CA GLU A 59 -3.87 3.45 1.25
C GLU A 59 -5.18 4.08 1.71
N ASP A 60 -6.34 3.53 1.30
CA ASP A 60 -7.64 4.02 1.76
C ASP A 60 -7.83 3.73 3.26
N LEU A 61 -7.42 2.53 3.70
CA LEU A 61 -7.42 2.13 5.10
C LEU A 61 -6.46 2.99 5.92
N ALA A 62 -5.25 3.25 5.42
CA ALA A 62 -4.28 4.10 6.10
C ALA A 62 -4.75 5.56 6.19
N HIS A 63 -5.45 6.07 5.16
CA HIS A 63 -5.94 7.45 5.17
C HIS A 63 -7.16 7.63 6.07
N ASN A 64 -8.06 6.64 6.12
CA ASN A 64 -9.33 6.71 6.84
C ASN A 64 -9.56 5.44 7.69
N PRO A 65 -8.72 5.18 8.70
CA PRO A 65 -8.65 3.89 9.39
C PRO A 65 -9.95 3.53 10.12
N GLU A 66 -10.58 4.47 10.83
CA GLU A 66 -11.85 4.22 11.53
C GLU A 66 -13.00 3.93 10.56
N ALA A 67 -13.12 4.72 9.49
CA ALA A 67 -14.19 4.55 8.51
C ALA A 67 -14.08 3.22 7.77
N LYS A 68 -12.86 2.87 7.33
CA LYS A 68 -12.59 1.61 6.63
C LYS A 68 -12.69 0.40 7.54
N ALA A 69 -12.29 0.52 8.82
CA ALA A 69 -12.56 -0.54 9.79
C ALA A 69 -14.06 -0.75 10.01
N THR A 70 -14.85 0.33 10.12
CA THR A 70 -16.31 0.24 10.23
C THR A 70 -16.93 -0.49 9.03
N GLU A 71 -16.46 -0.20 7.83
CA GLU A 71 -16.87 -0.89 6.60
C GLU A 71 -16.56 -2.39 6.64
N ILE A 72 -15.36 -2.76 7.09
CA ILE A 72 -14.96 -4.16 7.27
C ILE A 72 -15.85 -4.86 8.30
N TYR A 73 -16.10 -4.24 9.46
CA TYR A 73 -16.97 -4.78 10.51
C TYR A 73 -18.39 -5.03 9.98
N ARG A 74 -18.96 -4.04 9.30
CA ARG A 74 -20.29 -4.17 8.68
C ARG A 74 -20.33 -5.29 7.66
N PHE A 75 -19.30 -5.42 6.84
CA PHE A 75 -19.21 -6.48 5.82
C PHE A 75 -19.23 -7.88 6.44
N VAL A 76 -18.56 -8.08 7.59
CA VAL A 76 -18.59 -9.36 8.31
C VAL A 76 -19.80 -9.52 9.25
N GLY A 77 -20.78 -8.60 9.20
CA GLY A 77 -21.99 -8.66 10.01
C GLY A 77 -21.79 -8.32 11.49
N LEU A 78 -20.74 -7.56 11.83
CA LEU A 78 -20.44 -7.15 13.19
C LEU A 78 -20.64 -5.63 13.37
N GLU A 79 -21.09 -5.23 14.56
CA GLU A 79 -21.07 -3.84 14.98
C GLU A 79 -19.73 -3.51 15.64
N MET A 80 -19.13 -2.38 15.25
CA MET A 80 -17.85 -1.96 15.81
C MET A 80 -18.05 -1.21 17.13
N GLU A 81 -17.56 -1.79 18.22
CA GLU A 81 -17.59 -1.15 19.53
C GLU A 81 -16.70 0.10 19.61
N ASP A 82 -17.12 1.08 20.43
CA ASP A 82 -16.37 2.34 20.61
C ASP A 82 -14.95 2.14 21.12
N ARG A 83 -14.71 1.11 21.94
CA ARG A 83 -13.34 0.77 22.41
C ARG A 83 -12.41 0.42 21.26
N VAL A 84 -12.92 -0.25 20.21
CA VAL A 84 -12.14 -0.60 19.02
C VAL A 84 -11.85 0.67 18.22
N ARG A 85 -12.87 1.52 18.01
CA ARG A 85 -12.73 2.82 17.33
C ARG A 85 -11.65 3.69 17.99
N MET A 86 -11.72 3.84 19.31
CA MET A 86 -10.72 4.59 20.10
C MET A 86 -9.33 3.98 20.00
N TRP A 87 -9.22 2.64 20.03
CA TRP A 87 -7.93 1.97 19.88
C TRP A 87 -7.33 2.23 18.50
N ILE A 88 -8.13 2.14 17.43
CA ILE A 88 -7.70 2.46 16.06
C ILE A 88 -7.19 3.90 16.02
N ALA A 89 -8.03 4.86 16.42
CA ALA A 89 -7.68 6.28 16.42
C ALA A 89 -6.35 6.56 17.14
N LYS A 90 -6.14 5.94 18.30
CA LYS A 90 -4.93 6.10 19.12
C LYS A 90 -3.68 5.49 18.47
N ASN A 91 -3.81 4.37 17.75
CA ASN A 91 -2.66 3.66 17.19
C ASN A 91 -2.31 4.08 15.75
N THR A 92 -3.21 4.76 15.03
CA THR A 92 -3.01 5.13 13.62
C THR A 92 -2.78 6.62 13.37
N ASN A 93 -2.98 7.49 14.37
CA ASN A 93 -2.83 8.96 14.28
C ASN A 93 -1.71 9.50 15.18
N SER A 94 -0.58 8.79 15.30
CA SER A 94 0.48 9.22 16.20
C SER A 94 1.26 10.44 15.64
N ASN A 95 0.96 11.64 16.14
CA ASN A 95 1.80 12.84 15.96
C ASN A 95 3.00 12.77 16.91
N VAL A 96 4.06 12.04 16.57
CA VAL A 96 5.25 11.95 17.44
C VAL A 96 6.43 12.62 16.76
N SER A 97 6.61 13.90 17.07
CA SER A 97 7.82 14.66 16.78
C SER A 97 8.94 14.44 17.81
N THR A 98 8.76 13.66 18.88
CA THR A 98 9.65 13.74 20.07
C THR A 98 9.70 12.51 20.98
N SER A 99 10.06 11.33 20.48
CA SER A 99 10.65 10.33 21.40
C SER A 99 11.74 9.50 20.73
N SER A 100 12.80 9.27 21.49
CA SER A 100 14.06 8.62 21.08
C SER A 100 13.85 7.47 20.08
N GLU A 101 14.63 7.47 19.00
CA GLU A 101 14.61 6.47 17.91
C GLU A 101 14.55 5.02 18.40
N TRP A 102 15.10 4.73 19.57
CA TRP A 102 15.11 3.41 20.20
C TRP A 102 13.71 2.89 20.56
N ASN A 103 12.82 3.76 21.08
CA ASN A 103 11.46 3.37 21.49
C ASN A 103 10.50 3.25 20.29
N TYR A 104 10.79 3.94 19.18
CA TYR A 104 9.94 3.93 17.99
C TYR A 104 9.95 2.59 17.25
N LYS A 105 11.07 1.85 17.28
CA LYS A 105 11.19 0.56 16.58
C LYS A 105 10.25 -0.52 17.14
N PHE A 106 9.96 -0.45 18.44
CA PHE A 106 9.08 -1.37 19.15
C PHE A 106 7.71 -0.77 19.51
N SER A 107 7.42 0.46 19.05
CA SER A 107 6.12 1.10 19.27
C SER A 107 5.00 0.37 18.51
N THR A 108 3.84 0.24 19.14
CA THR A 108 2.60 -0.24 18.53
C THR A 108 1.80 0.88 17.85
N THR A 109 2.20 2.14 18.02
CA THR A 109 1.55 3.31 17.42
C THR A 109 2.38 3.88 16.27
N ARG A 110 1.75 4.19 15.13
CA ARG A 110 2.36 4.86 13.97
C ARG A 110 1.37 5.82 13.29
N ASP A 111 1.90 6.84 12.62
CA ASP A 111 1.12 7.61 11.66
C ASP A 111 0.91 6.76 10.41
N SER A 112 -0.31 6.28 10.24
CA SER A 112 -0.70 5.40 9.14
C SER A 112 -0.55 6.07 7.77
N LYS A 113 -0.86 7.36 7.65
CA LYS A 113 -0.75 8.13 6.41
C LYS A 113 0.71 8.28 5.98
N VAL A 114 1.57 8.70 6.92
CA VAL A 114 3.01 8.84 6.65
C VAL A 114 3.65 7.49 6.33
N THR A 115 3.23 6.43 7.01
CA THR A 115 3.74 5.07 6.78
C THR A 115 3.41 4.59 5.36
N ALA A 116 2.17 4.80 4.91
CA ALA A 116 1.72 4.41 3.57
C ALA A 116 2.48 5.13 2.45
N GLU A 117 2.86 6.39 2.63
CA GLU A 117 3.61 7.18 1.65
C GLU A 117 5.14 6.99 1.73
N SER A 118 5.65 6.27 2.76
CA SER A 118 7.08 6.22 3.07
C SER A 118 7.97 5.63 1.97
N TRP A 119 7.42 4.76 1.12
CA TRP A 119 8.15 4.18 -0.01
C TRP A 119 8.59 5.25 -1.02
N ARG A 120 7.81 6.33 -1.17
CA ARG A 120 8.11 7.47 -2.06
C ARG A 120 9.39 8.19 -1.66
N LEU A 121 9.75 8.13 -0.38
CA LEU A 121 10.99 8.69 0.17
C LEU A 121 12.16 7.70 0.13
N ARG A 122 11.88 6.40 0.10
CA ARG A 122 12.90 5.35 0.18
C ARG A 122 13.36 4.83 -1.18
N LEU A 123 12.48 4.81 -2.17
CA LEU A 123 12.79 4.28 -3.49
C LEU A 123 13.30 5.37 -4.45
N SER A 124 14.22 4.99 -5.32
CA SER A 124 14.66 5.80 -6.45
C SER A 124 13.57 5.81 -7.52
N PHE A 125 13.50 6.91 -8.28
CA PHE A 125 12.54 7.02 -9.38
C PHE A 125 12.76 5.94 -10.44
N ASP A 126 13.99 5.45 -10.63
CA ASP A 126 14.29 4.40 -11.61
C ASP A 126 13.63 3.06 -11.26
N ILE A 127 13.64 2.67 -9.98
CA ILE A 127 12.92 1.50 -9.48
C ILE A 127 11.41 1.69 -9.66
N VAL A 128 10.89 2.85 -9.24
CA VAL A 128 9.45 3.17 -9.33
C VAL A 128 8.97 3.10 -10.77
N ARG A 129 9.71 3.72 -11.70
CA ARG A 129 9.45 3.64 -13.14
C ARG A 129 9.43 2.21 -13.64
N THR A 130 10.36 1.37 -13.21
CA THR A 130 10.42 -0.03 -13.64
C THR A 130 9.20 -0.82 -13.14
N VAL A 131 8.82 -0.65 -11.87
CA VAL A 131 7.59 -1.26 -11.32
C VAL A 131 6.35 -0.77 -12.07
N GLN A 132 6.26 0.53 -12.35
CA GLN A 132 5.18 1.14 -13.12
C GLN A 132 5.03 0.56 -14.54
N ILE A 133 6.13 0.19 -15.18
CA ILE A 133 6.13 -0.48 -16.49
C ILE A 133 5.64 -1.93 -16.35
N LEU A 134 6.18 -2.68 -15.40
CA LEU A 134 5.85 -4.10 -15.20
C LEU A 134 4.42 -4.32 -14.72
N CYS A 135 3.88 -3.38 -13.95
CA CYS A 135 2.60 -3.49 -13.26
C CYS A 135 1.60 -2.45 -13.76
N ASN A 136 1.75 -1.96 -14.99
CA ASN A 136 0.96 -0.85 -15.52
C ASN A 136 -0.55 -1.10 -15.38
N ASP A 137 -1.01 -2.25 -15.87
CA ASP A 137 -2.42 -2.64 -15.85
C ASP A 137 -2.94 -2.79 -14.42
N THR A 138 -2.19 -3.47 -13.54
CA THR A 138 -2.56 -3.67 -12.13
C THR A 138 -2.68 -2.33 -11.40
N LEU A 139 -1.74 -1.41 -11.60
CA LEU A 139 -1.76 -0.09 -10.98
C LEU A 139 -2.95 0.74 -11.47
N ALA A 140 -3.21 0.74 -12.78
CA ALA A 140 -4.36 1.43 -13.37
C ALA A 140 -5.70 0.84 -12.89
N LEU A 141 -5.80 -0.49 -12.78
CA LEU A 141 -6.97 -1.21 -12.29
C LEU A 141 -7.30 -0.85 -10.83
N LEU A 142 -6.27 -0.70 -10.00
CA LEU A 142 -6.40 -0.34 -8.58
C LEU A 142 -6.43 1.18 -8.33
N GLY A 143 -6.32 2.01 -9.37
CA GLY A 143 -6.40 3.47 -9.26
C GLY A 143 -5.17 4.14 -8.70
N TYR A 144 -3.98 3.60 -8.98
CA TYR A 144 -2.71 4.25 -8.70
C TYR A 144 -2.29 5.12 -9.89
N ARG A 145 -1.90 6.36 -9.61
CA ARG A 145 -1.42 7.32 -10.60
C ARG A 145 0.04 7.04 -10.93
N GLN A 146 0.38 7.15 -12.21
CA GLN A 146 1.75 7.05 -12.69
C GLN A 146 2.54 8.28 -12.24
N VAL A 147 3.78 8.06 -11.82
CA VAL A 147 4.74 9.13 -11.53
C VAL A 147 5.68 9.28 -12.71
N HIS A 148 5.91 10.52 -13.15
CA HIS A 148 6.69 10.83 -14.36
C HIS A 148 8.06 11.44 -14.06
N SER A 149 8.32 11.84 -12.82
CA SER A 149 9.62 12.39 -12.43
C SER A 149 9.97 12.11 -10.97
N ALA A 150 11.27 12.22 -10.64
CA ALA A 150 11.71 12.17 -9.25
C ALA A 150 11.11 13.31 -8.42
N ALA A 151 10.92 14.50 -8.99
CA ALA A 151 10.31 15.64 -8.28
C ALA A 151 8.85 15.34 -7.89
N GLU A 152 8.07 14.79 -8.83
CA GLU A 152 6.69 14.35 -8.57
C GLU A 152 6.64 13.21 -7.54
N LEU A 153 7.56 12.25 -7.63
CA LEU A 153 7.67 11.17 -6.63
C LEU A 153 7.82 11.73 -5.21
N ARG A 154 8.65 12.77 -5.03
CA ARG A 154 8.90 13.38 -3.71
C ARG A 154 7.82 14.38 -3.27
N ASN A 155 6.92 14.79 -4.14
CA ASN A 155 5.86 15.75 -3.80
C ASN A 155 4.71 15.08 -3.02
N LEU A 156 4.86 14.95 -1.70
CA LEU A 156 3.86 14.31 -0.83
C LEU A 156 2.52 15.07 -0.75
N SER A 157 2.47 16.32 -1.19
CA SER A 157 1.20 17.06 -1.31
C SER A 157 0.37 16.60 -2.51
N HIS A 158 0.98 15.88 -3.45
CA HIS A 158 0.29 15.25 -4.57
C HIS A 158 -0.04 13.79 -4.24
N SER A 159 -1.33 13.45 -4.26
CA SER A 159 -1.80 12.07 -4.09
C SER A 159 -1.43 11.23 -5.31
N LEU A 160 -0.86 10.05 -5.08
CA LEU A 160 -0.62 9.04 -6.12
C LEU A 160 -1.76 8.02 -6.21
N VAL A 161 -2.86 8.29 -5.52
CA VAL A 161 -3.99 7.37 -5.39
C VAL A 161 -5.27 8.12 -5.79
N GLU A 162 -6.03 7.52 -6.70
CA GLU A 162 -7.35 8.00 -7.10
C GLU A 162 -8.40 7.61 -6.08
N HIS A 163 -9.43 8.45 -5.92
CA HIS A 163 -10.61 8.05 -5.18
C HIS A 163 -11.36 6.98 -5.97
N ARG A 164 -11.32 5.74 -5.48
CA ARG A 164 -12.08 4.61 -6.02
C ARG A 164 -12.89 3.95 -4.91
N ILE A 165 -14.12 3.59 -5.23
CA ILE A 165 -15.00 2.89 -4.30
C ILE A 165 -15.10 1.44 -4.78
N PHE A 166 -14.54 0.54 -3.98
CA PHE A 166 -14.64 -0.90 -4.22
C PHE A 166 -15.85 -1.44 -3.47
N GLN A 167 -17.05 -1.25 -4.02
CA GLN A 167 -18.27 -1.72 -3.36
C GLN A 167 -18.39 -3.25 -3.48
N PRO A 168 -18.59 -3.97 -2.37
CA PRO A 168 -18.96 -5.37 -2.43
C PRO A 168 -20.36 -5.47 -3.05
N VAL A 169 -20.58 -6.49 -3.87
CA VAL A 169 -21.93 -6.83 -4.32
C VAL A 169 -22.59 -7.62 -3.21
N THR A 170 -23.66 -7.06 -2.66
CA THR A 170 -24.56 -7.71 -1.70
C THR A 170 -25.41 -8.76 -2.38
#